data_AF-A0AAD5EZM7-F1
#
_entry.id   AF-A0AAD5EZM7-F1
#
_cell.length_a   1.000
_cell.length_b   1.000
_cell.length_c   1.000
_cell.angle_alpha   90.00
_cell.angle_beta   90.00
_cell.angle_gamma   90.00
#
_symmetry.space_group_name_H-M   'P 1'
#
loop_
_entity.id
_entity.type
_entity.pdbx_description
1 polymer ?
#
loop_
_entity_poly.entity_id
_entity_poly.type
_entity_poly.pdbx_seq_one_letter_code
_entity_poly.pdbx_strand_id
1 'polypeptide(L)'
;MASNQGISLHVTVYVDPENVSKFLEYFKPVYDKVVAEPECTFFEVYQSPEDPGTLHWVENWNQTTDWLLNVQIPKDYYKEYFAATEPMFVKPREFKVYNLPLETFPVELIESIAAKVTSAADLNALSRTNRHFHQILDRHLYAIRNNDKALFFSINKGYSSVLEKTIRGGVDFNSLYEWAPGAPFTTPLAFAAGTGHVEIVKLLLKHGAYPNPARWKEIRHTSLSVAAGKRHYEIAKILVEAGADVHTTFGEPCGSLALRAAVGYYDEDGDLVRLLLENGALDNSPQEYRGTSALEEALTYGRASTLKILL
;
A
#
# COMPACT_ATOMS: atom_id res chain seq x y z
N MET A 1 -8.60 -12.53 -8.95
CA MET A 1 -9.98 -12.13 -9.32
C MET A 1 -9.91 -10.66 -9.68
N ALA A 2 -10.32 -10.28 -10.89
CA ALA A 2 -10.21 -8.90 -11.35
C ALA A 2 -11.04 -7.98 -10.42
N SER A 3 -10.36 -7.04 -9.78
CA SER A 3 -10.97 -5.99 -8.95
C SER A 3 -11.92 -5.17 -9.81
N ASN A 4 -13.16 -4.99 -9.37
CA ASN A 4 -14.12 -4.09 -10.01
C ASN A 4 -13.64 -2.65 -9.75
N GLN A 5 -12.73 -2.15 -10.59
CA GLN A 5 -12.19 -0.80 -10.48
C GLN A 5 -13.25 0.17 -10.99
N GLY A 6 -13.81 0.98 -10.09
CA GLY A 6 -14.63 2.13 -10.48
C GLY A 6 -13.82 3.12 -11.31
N ILE A 7 -14.46 4.14 -11.86
CA ILE A 7 -13.81 5.15 -12.70
C ILE A 7 -14.25 6.57 -12.35
N SER A 8 -13.39 7.54 -12.64
CA SER A 8 -13.69 8.97 -12.57
C SER A 8 -13.57 9.55 -13.96
N LEU A 9 -14.68 10.05 -14.49
CA LEU A 9 -14.75 10.76 -15.76
C LEU A 9 -14.67 12.25 -15.49
N HIS A 10 -13.63 12.89 -16.00
CA HIS A 10 -13.48 14.34 -16.02
C HIS A 10 -13.81 14.84 -17.41
N VAL A 11 -14.76 15.76 -17.49
CA VAL A 11 -15.14 16.40 -18.75
C VAL A 11 -14.89 17.89 -18.66
N THR A 12 -14.30 18.43 -19.72
CA THR A 12 -14.17 19.87 -19.91
C THR A 12 -14.82 20.25 -21.22
N VAL A 13 -15.68 21.26 -21.16
CA VAL A 13 -16.33 21.85 -22.34
C VAL A 13 -16.09 23.34 -22.36
N TYR A 14 -16.19 23.87 -23.57
CA TYR A 14 -15.83 25.23 -23.86
C TYR A 14 -16.96 25.81 -24.68
N VAL A 15 -17.69 26.74 -24.10
CA VAL A 15 -18.84 27.40 -24.70
C VAL A 15 -18.58 28.89 -24.74
N ASP A 16 -19.25 29.60 -25.65
CA ASP A 16 -19.27 31.07 -25.58
C ASP A 16 -19.88 31.49 -24.23
N PRO A 17 -19.26 32.41 -23.47
CA PRO A 17 -19.79 32.92 -22.20
C PRO A 17 -21.27 33.31 -22.25
N GLU A 18 -21.75 33.86 -23.38
CA GLU A 18 -23.16 34.25 -23.56
C GLU A 18 -24.11 33.03 -23.61
N ASN A 19 -23.61 31.87 -24.01
CA ASN A 19 -24.37 30.63 -24.13
C ASN A 19 -24.31 29.74 -22.88
N VAL A 20 -23.53 30.09 -21.85
CA VAL A 20 -23.36 29.27 -20.63
C VAL A 20 -24.69 29.01 -19.94
N SER A 21 -25.53 30.03 -19.73
CA SER A 21 -26.83 29.86 -19.07
C SER A 21 -27.73 28.90 -19.86
N LYS A 22 -27.77 29.06 -21.18
CA LYS A 22 -28.55 28.19 -22.07
C LYS A 22 -28.00 26.76 -22.09
N PHE A 23 -26.68 26.58 -22.06
CA PHE A 23 -26.05 25.27 -21.94
C PHE A 23 -26.49 24.58 -20.65
N LEU A 24 -26.45 25.29 -19.51
CA LEU A 24 -26.84 24.76 -18.21
C LEU A 24 -28.33 24.37 -18.14
N GLU A 25 -29.22 25.05 -18.87
CA GLU A 25 -30.63 24.67 -19.00
C GLU A 25 -30.81 23.29 -19.64
N TYR A 26 -30.07 22.99 -20.71
CA TYR A 26 -30.09 21.67 -21.36
C TYR A 26 -29.30 20.60 -20.58
N PHE A 27 -28.28 21.01 -19.83
CA PHE A 27 -27.46 20.12 -19.02
C PHE A 27 -28.18 19.65 -17.75
N LYS A 28 -28.99 20.52 -17.12
CA LYS A 28 -29.65 20.23 -15.84
C LYS A 28 -30.50 18.95 -15.84
N PRO A 29 -31.35 18.67 -16.85
CA PRO A 29 -32.11 17.42 -16.91
C PRO A 29 -31.23 16.17 -17.02
N VAL A 30 -30.07 16.26 -17.68
CA VAL A 30 -29.10 15.16 -17.76
C VAL A 30 -28.43 14.98 -16.42
N TYR A 31 -27.94 16.05 -15.80
CA TYR A 31 -27.37 16.02 -14.45
C TYR A 31 -28.29 15.31 -13.45
N ASP A 32 -29.58 15.68 -13.42
CA ASP A 32 -30.55 15.08 -12.50
C ASP A 32 -30.74 13.58 -12.74
N LYS A 33 -30.71 13.14 -14.00
CA LYS A 33 -30.82 11.72 -14.35
C LYS A 33 -29.55 10.96 -13.99
N VAL A 34 -28.37 11.52 -14.26
CA VAL A 34 -27.08 10.90 -13.95
C VAL A 34 -26.91 10.73 -12.44
N VAL A 35 -27.21 11.77 -11.65
CA VAL A 35 -27.13 11.70 -10.18
C VAL A 35 -28.13 10.69 -9.59
N ALA A 36 -29.24 10.43 -10.29
CA ALA A 36 -30.22 9.41 -9.88
C ALA A 36 -29.82 7.98 -10.26
N GLU A 37 -28.77 7.77 -11.07
CA GLU A 37 -28.28 6.44 -11.41
C GLU A 37 -27.66 5.77 -10.17
N PRO A 38 -28.01 4.50 -9.87
CA PRO A 38 -27.46 3.81 -8.70
C PRO A 38 -25.96 3.55 -8.79
N GLU A 39 -25.39 3.58 -9.99
CA GLU A 39 -23.95 3.43 -10.23
C GLU A 39 -23.18 4.76 -10.11
N CYS A 40 -23.86 5.91 -10.14
CA CYS A 40 -23.25 7.23 -9.96
C CYS A 40 -23.00 7.48 -8.47
N THR A 41 -21.73 7.67 -8.11
CA THR A 41 -21.29 7.84 -6.72
C THR A 41 -20.96 9.28 -6.35
N PHE A 42 -20.69 10.12 -7.36
CA PHE A 42 -20.38 11.54 -7.20
C PHE A 42 -20.56 12.27 -8.53
N PHE A 43 -21.10 13.48 -8.50
CA PHE A 43 -21.17 14.39 -9.64
C PHE A 43 -20.99 15.82 -9.14
N GLU A 44 -19.98 16.54 -9.64
CA GLU A 44 -19.83 17.96 -9.35
C GLU A 44 -19.45 18.76 -10.58
N VAL A 45 -20.02 19.96 -10.70
CA VAL A 45 -19.87 20.86 -11.86
C VAL A 45 -19.26 22.17 -11.37
N TYR A 46 -18.29 22.68 -12.11
CA TYR A 46 -17.60 23.92 -11.81
C TYR A 46 -17.42 24.75 -13.08
N GLN A 47 -17.58 26.06 -12.94
CA GLN A 47 -17.24 27.02 -13.98
C GLN A 47 -15.88 27.65 -13.65
N SER A 48 -15.00 27.78 -14.65
CA SER A 48 -13.70 28.41 -14.43
C SER A 48 -13.87 29.90 -14.08
N PRO A 49 -13.25 30.38 -12.99
CA PRO A 49 -13.30 31.79 -12.62
C PRO A 49 -12.46 32.68 -13.53
N GLU A 50 -11.46 32.10 -14.21
CA GLU A 50 -10.56 32.81 -15.13
C GLU A 50 -11.11 32.85 -16.56
N ASP A 51 -11.94 31.86 -16.92
CA ASP A 51 -12.59 31.76 -18.22
C ASP A 51 -14.05 31.34 -18.06
N PRO A 52 -15.00 32.29 -18.02
CA PRO A 52 -16.42 32.01 -17.83
C PRO A 52 -17.02 31.06 -18.88
N GLY A 53 -16.42 30.93 -20.07
CA GLY A 53 -16.86 30.00 -21.11
C GLY A 53 -16.43 28.56 -20.86
N THR A 54 -15.52 28.31 -19.91
CA THR A 54 -15.01 26.97 -19.61
C THR A 54 -15.79 26.34 -18.44
N LEU A 55 -16.39 25.19 -18.69
CA LEU A 55 -17.10 24.38 -17.71
C LEU A 55 -16.40 23.04 -17.53
N HIS A 56 -16.26 22.62 -16.28
CA HIS A 56 -15.70 21.34 -15.88
C HIS A 56 -16.73 20.56 -15.08
N TRP A 57 -16.76 19.25 -15.25
CA TRP A 57 -17.42 18.39 -14.28
C TRP A 57 -16.72 17.07 -14.10
N VAL A 58 -16.99 16.45 -12.96
CA VAL A 58 -16.43 15.17 -12.56
C VAL A 58 -17.57 14.24 -12.21
N GLU A 59 -17.55 13.05 -12.81
CA GLU A 59 -18.50 11.96 -12.55
C GLU A 59 -17.73 10.74 -12.04
N ASN A 60 -18.08 10.23 -10.86
CA ASN A 60 -17.49 8.99 -10.35
C ASN A 60 -18.49 7.85 -10.46
N TRP A 61 -18.04 6.73 -11.02
CA TRP A 61 -18.83 5.55 -11.29
C TRP A 61 -18.25 4.36 -10.53
N ASN A 62 -19.10 3.54 -9.91
CA ASN A 62 -18.70 2.27 -9.29
C ASN A 62 -18.56 1.11 -10.30
N GLN A 63 -18.44 1.44 -11.58
CA GLN A 63 -18.37 0.54 -12.73
C GLN A 63 -17.13 0.82 -13.58
N THR A 64 -16.83 -0.08 -14.51
CA THR A 64 -15.66 0.02 -15.40
C THR A 64 -15.88 0.97 -16.57
N THR A 65 -14.79 1.35 -17.25
CA THR A 65 -14.83 2.11 -18.51
C THR A 65 -15.68 1.41 -19.58
N ASP A 66 -15.61 0.08 -19.67
CA ASP A 66 -16.42 -0.69 -20.63
C ASP A 66 -17.92 -0.57 -20.35
N TRP A 67 -18.32 -0.59 -19.08
CA TRP A 67 -19.71 -0.36 -18.70
C TRP A 67 -20.16 1.06 -19.05
N LEU A 68 -19.35 2.09 -18.76
CA LEU A 68 -19.67 3.48 -19.06
C LEU A 68 -19.97 3.66 -20.55
N LEU A 69 -19.10 3.13 -21.42
CA LEU A 69 -19.21 3.27 -22.87
C LEU A 69 -20.41 2.50 -23.46
N ASN A 70 -20.70 1.30 -22.94
CA ASN A 70 -21.69 0.41 -23.55
C ASN A 70 -23.08 0.47 -22.88
N VAL A 71 -23.19 1.02 -21.67
CA VAL A 71 -24.44 1.03 -20.89
C VAL A 71 -24.90 2.43 -20.57
N GLN A 72 -24.01 3.27 -20.02
CA GLN A 72 -24.39 4.59 -19.52
C GLN A 72 -24.50 5.63 -20.65
N ILE A 73 -23.44 5.81 -21.44
CA ILE A 73 -23.41 6.80 -22.53
C ILE A 73 -24.51 6.58 -23.59
N PRO A 74 -24.92 5.35 -23.94
CA PRO A 74 -25.99 5.12 -24.91
C PRO A 74 -27.40 5.47 -24.43
N LYS A 75 -27.61 5.83 -23.15
CA LYS A 75 -28.96 6.10 -22.62
C LYS A 75 -29.65 7.25 -23.36
N ASP A 76 -30.93 7.06 -23.64
CA ASP A 76 -31.72 7.97 -24.49
C ASP A 76 -31.78 9.41 -23.99
N TYR A 77 -31.64 9.63 -22.68
CA TYR A 77 -31.73 10.96 -22.11
C TYR A 77 -30.57 11.89 -22.46
N TYR A 78 -29.47 11.39 -23.01
CA TYR A 78 -28.39 12.24 -23.52
C TYR A 78 -28.69 12.80 -24.92
N LYS A 79 -29.66 12.23 -25.67
CA LYS A 79 -29.90 12.58 -27.08
C LYS A 79 -30.27 14.05 -27.27
N GLU A 80 -31.24 14.54 -26.48
CA GLU A 80 -31.71 15.94 -26.54
C GLU A 80 -30.60 16.90 -26.11
N TYR A 81 -29.88 16.56 -25.05
CA TYR A 81 -28.73 17.33 -24.58
C TYR A 81 -27.64 17.45 -25.63
N PHE A 82 -27.20 16.35 -26.26
CA PHE A 82 -26.17 16.40 -27.29
C PHE A 82 -26.62 17.19 -28.52
N ALA A 83 -27.87 16.99 -28.97
CA ALA A 83 -28.41 17.74 -30.10
C ALA A 83 -28.45 19.26 -29.85
N ALA A 84 -28.77 19.67 -28.62
CA ALA A 84 -28.86 21.08 -28.27
C ALA A 84 -27.49 21.72 -28.00
N THR A 85 -26.56 20.99 -27.37
CA THR A 85 -25.30 21.56 -26.85
C THR A 85 -24.08 21.39 -27.76
N GLU A 86 -24.05 20.38 -28.64
CA GLU A 86 -22.94 20.21 -29.60
C GLU A 86 -22.65 21.46 -30.44
N PRO A 87 -23.68 22.16 -30.97
CA PRO A 87 -23.45 23.41 -31.72
C PRO A 87 -22.92 24.58 -30.87
N MET A 88 -22.96 24.48 -29.53
CA MET A 88 -22.55 25.55 -28.62
C MET A 88 -21.05 25.49 -28.29
N PHE A 89 -20.35 24.41 -28.65
CA PHE A 89 -18.94 24.24 -28.29
C PHE A 89 -18.02 25.02 -29.22
N VAL A 90 -17.16 25.86 -28.64
CA VAL A 90 -16.15 26.64 -29.39
C VAL A 90 -14.89 25.84 -29.72
N LYS A 91 -14.65 24.74 -29.01
CA LYS A 91 -13.60 23.76 -29.31
C LYS A 91 -14.01 22.37 -28.84
N PRO A 92 -13.34 21.30 -29.32
CA PRO A 92 -13.69 19.93 -28.94
C PRO A 92 -13.67 19.74 -27.42
N ARG A 93 -14.60 18.89 -26.97
CA ARG A 93 -14.68 18.48 -25.56
C ARG A 93 -13.47 17.65 -25.19
N GLU A 94 -12.98 17.85 -23.97
CA GLU A 94 -11.88 17.06 -23.42
C GLU A 94 -12.41 16.07 -22.39
N PHE A 95 -11.94 14.82 -22.49
CA PHE A 95 -12.32 13.74 -21.60
C PHE A 95 -11.06 13.12 -21.01
N LYS A 96 -11.05 12.92 -19.69
CA LYS A 96 -10.04 12.10 -19.00
C LYS A 96 -10.76 11.09 -18.14
N VAL A 97 -10.42 9.81 -18.33
CA VAL A 97 -10.95 8.71 -17.49
C VAL A 97 -9.82 8.21 -16.62
N TYR A 98 -10.04 8.24 -15.32
CA TYR A 98 -9.14 7.68 -14.32
C TYR A 98 -9.79 6.44 -13.73
N ASN A 99 -9.01 5.38 -13.49
CA ASN A 99 -9.50 4.30 -12.64
C ASN A 99 -9.53 4.83 -11.20
N LEU A 100 -10.68 4.68 -10.55
CA LEU A 100 -10.88 4.91 -9.12
C LEU A 100 -10.63 3.60 -8.38
N PRO A 101 -9.45 3.38 -7.81
CA PRO A 101 -9.35 2.53 -6.65
C PRO A 101 -9.94 3.33 -5.46
N LEU A 102 -11.27 3.38 -5.35
CA LEU A 102 -11.95 3.83 -4.10
C LEU A 102 -11.70 2.87 -2.93
N GLU A 103 -10.77 1.92 -3.09
CA GLU A 103 -10.28 1.04 -2.03
C GLU A 103 -9.27 1.74 -1.11
N THR A 104 -8.70 2.90 -1.49
CA THR A 104 -7.69 3.61 -0.68
C THR A 104 -7.78 5.12 -0.81
N PHE A 105 -8.08 5.81 0.30
CA PHE A 105 -7.90 7.26 0.41
C PHE A 105 -6.41 7.63 0.52
N PRO A 106 -5.98 8.81 0.04
CA PRO A 106 -4.66 9.35 0.34
C PRO A 106 -4.43 9.36 1.85
N VAL A 107 -3.25 8.94 2.30
CA VAL A 107 -2.95 8.83 3.74
C VAL A 107 -3.07 10.19 4.43
N GLU A 108 -2.73 11.28 3.74
CA GLU A 108 -2.82 12.65 4.24
C GLU A 108 -4.26 13.04 4.55
N LEU A 109 -5.22 12.60 3.71
CA LEU A 109 -6.64 12.81 3.94
C LEU A 109 -7.10 11.99 5.15
N ILE A 110 -6.70 10.72 5.24
CA ILE A 110 -7.02 9.86 6.38
C ILE A 110 -6.47 10.47 7.68
N GLU A 111 -5.23 10.97 7.68
CA GLU A 111 -4.61 11.65 8.81
C GLU A 111 -5.36 12.94 9.19
N SER A 112 -5.73 13.76 8.21
CA SER A 112 -6.51 14.98 8.42
C SER A 112 -7.85 14.67 9.10
N ILE A 113 -8.53 13.62 8.64
CA ILE A 113 -9.77 13.14 9.25
C ILE A 113 -9.49 12.60 10.66
N ALA A 114 -8.48 11.76 10.84
CA ALA A 114 -8.12 11.21 12.15
C ALA A 114 -7.82 12.30 13.19
N ALA A 115 -7.18 13.41 12.79
CA ALA A 115 -6.90 14.55 13.65
C ALA A 115 -8.16 15.30 14.12
N LYS A 116 -9.28 15.19 13.39
CA LYS A 116 -10.57 15.82 13.73
C LYS A 116 -11.53 14.86 14.45
N VAL A 117 -11.40 13.56 14.21
CA VAL A 117 -12.20 12.51 14.85
C VAL A 117 -11.54 12.10 16.16
N THR A 118 -11.76 12.90 17.20
CA THR A 118 -11.07 12.73 18.50
C THR A 118 -11.81 11.79 19.44
N SER A 119 -13.11 11.59 19.24
CA SER A 119 -13.96 10.80 20.14
C SER A 119 -14.66 9.62 19.44
N ALA A 120 -15.15 8.67 20.24
CA ALA A 120 -16.02 7.61 19.73
C ALA A 120 -17.37 8.16 19.22
N ALA A 121 -17.81 9.32 19.72
CA ALA A 121 -19.02 9.98 19.25
C ALA A 121 -18.88 10.48 17.81
N ASP A 122 -17.70 11.02 17.45
CA ASP A 122 -17.40 11.49 16.10
C ASP A 122 -17.43 10.34 15.07
N LEU A 123 -16.84 9.19 15.43
CA LEU A 123 -16.91 7.98 14.61
C LEU A 123 -18.35 7.47 14.43
N ASN A 124 -19.14 7.48 15.50
CA ASN A 124 -20.54 7.07 15.43
C ASN A 124 -21.37 8.03 14.56
N ALA A 125 -21.07 9.33 14.59
CA ALA A 125 -21.69 10.31 13.70
C ALA A 125 -21.31 10.04 12.22
N LEU A 126 -20.03 9.76 11.94
CA LEU A 126 -19.55 9.35 10.61
C LEU A 126 -20.24 8.07 10.11
N SER A 127 -20.36 7.04 10.96
CA SER A 127 -21.02 5.77 10.63
C SER A 127 -22.51 5.94 10.31
N ARG A 128 -23.20 6.83 11.03
CA ARG A 128 -24.63 7.14 10.81
C ARG A 128 -24.87 7.96 9.56
N THR A 129 -23.94 8.84 9.20
CA THR A 129 -24.09 9.75 8.04
C THR A 129 -23.65 9.11 6.74
N ASN A 130 -22.57 8.31 6.75
CA ASN A 130 -22.11 7.60 5.56
C ASN A 130 -21.44 6.26 5.94
N ARG A 131 -22.24 5.19 5.93
CA ARG A 131 -21.79 3.83 6.29
C ARG A 131 -20.69 3.31 5.38
N HIS A 132 -20.76 3.59 4.07
CA HIS A 132 -19.76 3.10 3.11
C HIS A 132 -18.41 3.79 3.32
N PHE A 133 -18.42 5.12 3.46
CA PHE A 133 -17.23 5.92 3.78
C PHE A 133 -16.62 5.52 5.12
N HIS A 134 -17.46 5.30 6.14
CA HIS A 134 -17.03 4.77 7.42
C HIS A 134 -16.39 3.38 7.29
N GLN A 135 -16.97 2.44 6.52
CA GLN A 135 -16.41 1.10 6.33
C GLN A 135 -15.01 1.11 5.67
N ILE A 136 -14.75 2.09 4.80
CA ILE A 136 -13.44 2.29 4.19
C ILE A 136 -12.48 2.87 5.22
N LEU A 137 -12.87 3.93 5.92
CA LEU A 137 -12.00 4.67 6.84
C LEU A 137 -11.77 3.97 8.18
N ASP A 138 -12.75 3.26 8.73
CA ASP A 138 -12.74 2.75 10.11
C ASP A 138 -11.48 1.92 10.41
N ARG A 139 -11.10 1.07 9.46
CA ARG A 139 -9.89 0.23 9.54
C ARG A 139 -8.62 1.07 9.71
N HIS A 140 -8.55 2.18 8.99
CA HIS A 140 -7.40 3.09 8.98
C HIS A 140 -7.40 4.02 10.18
N LEU A 141 -8.55 4.59 10.53
CA LEU A 141 -8.73 5.46 11.68
C LEU A 141 -8.47 4.71 12.99
N TYR A 142 -8.96 3.47 13.09
CA TYR A 142 -8.71 2.62 14.25
C TYR A 142 -7.22 2.31 14.42
N ALA A 143 -6.52 2.01 13.31
CA ALA A 143 -5.08 1.79 13.34
C ALA A 143 -4.32 3.04 13.78
N ILE A 144 -4.59 4.21 13.18
CA ILE A 144 -3.88 5.46 13.49
C ILE A 144 -4.12 5.93 14.94
N ARG A 145 -5.30 5.66 15.51
CA ARG A 145 -5.66 6.10 16.87
C ARG A 145 -5.06 5.25 18.00
N ASN A 146 -4.59 4.04 17.70
CA ASN A 146 -3.93 3.18 18.68
C ASN A 146 -2.45 3.11 18.32
N ASN A 147 -1.58 3.74 19.12
CA ASN A 147 -0.15 3.88 18.80
C ASN A 147 0.53 2.56 18.40
N ASP A 148 0.28 1.46 19.11
CA ASP A 148 0.88 0.16 18.78
C ASP A 148 0.36 -0.38 17.44
N LYS A 149 -0.94 -0.18 17.15
CA LYS A 149 -1.52 -0.57 15.85
C LYS A 149 -1.08 0.36 14.73
N ALA A 150 -0.89 1.65 15.02
CA ALA A 150 -0.40 2.65 14.08
C ALA A 150 1.02 2.31 13.65
N LEU A 151 1.85 1.82 14.57
CA LEU A 151 3.21 1.35 14.30
C LEU A 151 3.19 0.23 13.24
N PHE A 152 2.49 -0.89 13.50
CA PHE A 152 2.47 -2.01 12.55
C PHE A 152 1.70 -1.69 11.26
N PHE A 153 0.65 -0.87 11.33
CA PHE A 153 -0.09 -0.43 10.16
C PHE A 153 0.79 0.42 9.24
N SER A 154 1.50 1.42 9.77
CA SER A 154 2.38 2.28 8.99
C SER A 154 3.54 1.51 8.38
N ILE A 155 4.11 0.54 9.11
CA ILE A 155 5.13 -0.37 8.58
C ILE A 155 4.58 -1.22 7.42
N ASN A 156 3.44 -1.89 7.62
CA ASN A 156 2.85 -2.76 6.60
C ASN A 156 2.50 -1.99 5.30
N LYS A 157 2.00 -0.75 5.46
CA LYS A 157 1.56 0.09 4.34
C LYS A 157 2.67 0.95 3.72
N GLY A 158 3.85 1.03 4.34
CA GLY A 158 4.92 1.88 3.83
C GLY A 158 4.72 3.37 4.13
N TYR A 159 3.93 3.72 5.14
CA TYR A 159 3.57 5.11 5.45
C TYR A 159 4.57 5.76 6.41
N SER A 160 5.67 6.30 5.87
CA SER A 160 6.75 6.92 6.65
C SER A 160 6.30 8.07 7.55
N SER A 161 5.39 8.94 7.09
CA SER A 161 4.84 10.05 7.90
C SER A 161 4.13 9.56 9.16
N VAL A 162 3.27 8.55 9.01
CA VAL A 162 2.54 7.96 10.14
C VAL A 162 3.53 7.30 11.09
N LEU A 163 4.49 6.53 10.56
CA LEU A 163 5.53 5.87 11.36
C LEU A 163 6.35 6.87 12.18
N GLU A 164 6.80 7.96 11.56
CA GLU A 164 7.57 9.00 12.24
C GLU A 164 6.76 9.67 13.36
N LYS A 165 5.48 9.97 13.12
CA LYS A 165 4.57 10.48 14.16
C LYS A 165 4.39 9.49 15.31
N THR A 166 4.19 8.22 15.01
CA THR A 166 4.02 7.18 16.03
C THR A 166 5.28 7.01 16.89
N ILE A 167 6.47 7.00 16.28
CA ILE A 167 7.76 6.96 16.99
C ILE A 167 7.94 8.20 17.89
N ARG A 168 7.68 9.40 17.35
CA ARG A 168 7.74 10.65 18.14
C ARG A 168 6.70 10.69 19.26
N GLY A 169 5.58 9.98 19.10
CA GLY A 169 4.55 9.78 20.12
C GLY A 169 4.96 8.85 21.27
N GLY A 170 6.17 8.28 21.23
CA GLY A 170 6.74 7.47 22.32
C GLY A 170 6.32 6.00 22.30
N VAL A 171 5.89 5.46 21.17
CA VAL A 171 5.63 4.02 21.04
C VAL A 171 6.92 3.22 21.27
N ASP A 172 6.83 2.06 21.93
CA ASP A 172 7.97 1.14 22.04
C ASP A 172 8.10 0.30 20.76
N PHE A 173 8.95 0.77 19.84
CA PHE A 173 9.23 0.11 18.57
C PHE A 173 10.35 -0.95 18.64
N ASN A 174 10.84 -1.28 19.84
CA ASN A 174 11.79 -2.38 20.08
C ASN A 174 11.15 -3.56 20.84
N SER A 175 9.89 -3.43 21.24
CA SER A 175 9.12 -4.47 21.90
C SER A 175 8.87 -5.70 20.99
N LEU A 176 8.66 -6.85 21.63
CA LEU A 176 8.20 -8.07 20.95
C LEU A 176 6.70 -7.98 20.73
N TYR A 177 6.28 -8.15 19.48
CA TYR A 177 4.88 -8.15 19.09
C TYR A 177 4.41 -9.55 18.74
N GLU A 178 3.27 -9.93 19.31
CA GLU A 178 2.49 -11.11 18.97
C GLU A 178 1.21 -10.67 18.27
N TRP A 179 1.09 -10.94 16.97
CA TRP A 179 -0.05 -10.47 16.17
C TRP A 179 -1.32 -11.29 16.38
N ALA A 180 -1.17 -12.54 16.84
CA ALA A 180 -2.25 -13.43 17.22
C ALA A 180 -1.77 -14.42 18.30
N PRO A 181 -2.64 -14.86 19.23
CA PRO A 181 -2.28 -15.83 20.25
C PRO A 181 -1.63 -17.10 19.67
N GLY A 182 -0.43 -17.43 20.13
CA GLY A 182 0.37 -18.57 19.69
C GLY A 182 1.25 -18.31 18.46
N ALA A 183 1.21 -17.09 17.89
CA ALA A 183 2.13 -16.70 16.82
C ALA A 183 3.55 -16.47 17.38
N PRO A 184 4.61 -16.73 16.59
CA PRO A 184 5.95 -16.36 17.01
C PRO A 184 6.04 -14.84 17.20
N PHE A 185 6.69 -14.42 18.28
CA PHE A 185 7.01 -13.02 18.50
C PHE A 185 7.84 -12.47 17.33
N THR A 186 7.67 -11.19 17.02
CA THR A 186 8.45 -10.45 16.02
C THR A 186 8.76 -9.04 16.53
N THR A 187 9.89 -8.46 16.11
CA THR A 187 10.12 -7.02 16.34
C THR A 187 9.52 -6.19 15.21
N PRO A 188 9.20 -4.90 15.44
CA PRO A 188 8.81 -3.99 14.37
C PRO A 188 9.81 -3.94 13.21
N LEU A 189 11.12 -3.98 13.50
CA LEU A 189 12.16 -4.03 12.47
C LEU A 189 12.14 -5.34 11.67
N ALA A 190 11.92 -6.49 12.32
CA ALA A 190 11.81 -7.78 11.62
C ALA A 190 10.53 -7.85 10.77
N PHE A 191 9.42 -7.30 11.26
CA PHE A 191 8.20 -7.16 10.49
C PHE A 191 8.43 -6.25 9.26
N ALA A 192 9.06 -5.09 9.44
CA ALA A 192 9.40 -4.16 8.35
C ALA A 192 10.27 -4.81 7.27
N ALA A 193 11.26 -5.61 7.69
CA ALA A 193 12.14 -6.34 6.78
C ALA A 193 11.37 -7.25 5.81
N GLY A 194 10.21 -7.76 6.23
CA GLY A 194 9.34 -8.60 5.41
C GLY A 194 8.38 -7.86 4.48
N THR A 195 8.24 -6.54 4.61
CA THR A 195 7.28 -5.74 3.82
C THR A 195 7.82 -5.27 2.47
N GLY A 196 9.14 -5.15 2.32
CA GLY A 196 9.79 -4.63 1.11
C GLY A 196 9.96 -3.10 1.09
N HIS A 197 9.42 -2.40 2.09
CA HIS A 197 9.53 -0.93 2.18
C HIS A 197 10.89 -0.50 2.75
N VAL A 198 11.87 -0.28 1.87
CA VAL A 198 13.26 0.13 2.24
C VAL A 198 13.28 1.35 3.15
N GLU A 199 12.49 2.39 2.84
CA GLU A 199 12.48 3.64 3.62
C GLU A 199 11.94 3.46 5.04
N ILE A 200 11.04 2.51 5.25
CA ILE A 200 10.54 2.16 6.59
C ILE A 200 11.65 1.53 7.44
N VAL A 201 12.44 0.62 6.85
CA VAL A 201 13.57 -0.01 7.53
C VAL A 201 14.62 1.02 7.92
N LYS A 202 14.99 1.90 6.97
CA LYS A 202 15.92 3.02 7.25
C LYS A 202 15.41 3.92 8.36
N LEU A 203 14.13 4.27 8.35
CA LEU A 203 13.53 5.13 9.37
C LEU A 203 13.59 4.49 10.75
N LEU A 204 13.22 3.21 10.88
CA LEU A 204 13.32 2.47 12.15
C LEU A 204 14.76 2.44 12.67
N LEU A 205 15.73 2.09 11.82
CA LEU A 205 17.15 2.04 12.19
C LEU A 205 17.68 3.42 12.62
N LYS A 206 17.32 4.48 11.88
CA LYS A 206 17.67 5.87 12.21
C LYS A 206 17.17 6.28 13.59
N HIS A 207 16.01 5.77 14.01
CA HIS A 207 15.44 6.02 15.34
C HIS A 207 15.97 5.07 16.43
N GLY A 208 16.91 4.17 16.11
CA GLY A 208 17.55 3.29 17.08
C GLY A 208 16.86 1.94 17.25
N ALA A 209 16.16 1.44 16.23
CA ALA A 209 15.66 0.07 16.25
C ALA A 209 16.84 -0.92 16.25
N TYR A 210 16.78 -1.95 17.10
CA TYR A 210 17.89 -2.89 17.24
C TYR A 210 17.88 -3.96 16.15
N PRO A 211 18.94 -4.08 15.32
CA PRO A 211 19.07 -5.20 14.38
C PRO A 211 19.17 -6.55 15.08
N ASN A 212 19.74 -6.55 16.29
CA ASN A 212 19.99 -7.73 17.13
C ASN A 212 19.28 -7.58 18.49
N PRO A 213 17.96 -7.81 18.58
CA PRO A 213 17.21 -7.64 19.83
C PRO A 213 17.70 -8.64 20.91
N ALA A 214 17.75 -8.21 22.17
CA ALA A 214 18.30 -9.02 23.28
C ALA A 214 17.60 -10.38 23.49
N ARG A 215 16.31 -10.45 23.15
CA ARG A 215 15.49 -11.66 23.22
C ARG A 215 15.40 -12.39 21.88
N TRP A 216 16.34 -12.18 20.95
CA TRP A 216 16.28 -12.78 19.61
C TRP A 216 16.11 -14.30 19.62
N LYS A 217 16.57 -15.01 20.66
CA LYS A 217 16.37 -16.47 20.80
C LYS A 217 14.90 -16.88 21.07
N GLU A 218 14.09 -15.96 21.58
CA GLU A 218 12.62 -16.13 21.71
C GLU A 218 11.90 -15.86 20.38
N ILE A 219 12.60 -15.24 19.42
CA ILE A 219 12.11 -14.87 18.09
C ILE A 219 12.60 -15.93 17.10
N ARG A 220 11.68 -16.53 16.33
CA ARG A 220 12.07 -17.54 15.32
C ARG A 220 12.83 -16.97 14.13
N HIS A 221 12.76 -15.66 13.92
CA HIS A 221 13.29 -14.98 12.74
C HIS A 221 13.91 -13.64 13.13
N THR A 222 15.17 -13.41 12.74
CA THR A 222 15.82 -12.11 12.81
C THR A 222 15.40 -11.23 11.63
N SER A 223 15.53 -9.91 11.75
CA SER A 223 15.25 -8.98 10.64
C SER A 223 16.00 -9.35 9.37
N LEU A 224 17.27 -9.76 9.50
CA LEU A 224 18.10 -10.19 8.38
C LEU A 224 17.57 -11.49 7.75
N SER A 225 17.19 -12.48 8.56
CA SER A 225 16.61 -13.73 8.04
C SER A 225 15.25 -13.52 7.35
N VAL A 226 14.42 -12.59 7.84
CA VAL A 226 13.14 -12.24 7.20
C VAL A 226 13.41 -11.57 5.85
N ALA A 227 14.30 -10.58 5.81
CA ALA A 227 14.70 -9.92 4.56
C ALA A 227 15.25 -10.93 3.56
N ALA A 228 16.08 -11.87 4.03
CA ALA A 228 16.67 -12.90 3.20
C ALA A 228 15.63 -13.87 2.63
N GLY A 229 14.74 -14.40 3.47
CA GLY A 229 13.66 -15.30 3.03
C GLY A 229 12.63 -14.63 2.13
N LYS A 230 12.44 -13.31 2.26
CA LYS A 230 11.63 -12.49 1.35
C LYS A 230 12.40 -11.94 0.15
N ARG A 231 13.71 -12.19 0.09
CA ARG A 231 14.61 -11.84 -1.01
C ARG A 231 14.71 -10.32 -1.24
N HIS A 232 14.56 -9.55 -0.17
CA HIS A 232 14.72 -8.11 -0.20
C HIS A 232 16.21 -7.74 -0.08
N TYR A 233 16.96 -7.88 -1.19
CA TYR A 233 18.41 -7.64 -1.22
C TYR A 233 18.82 -6.31 -0.60
N GLU A 234 18.18 -5.20 -1.00
CA GLU A 234 18.52 -3.87 -0.50
C GLU A 234 18.28 -3.74 1.01
N ILE A 235 17.20 -4.34 1.53
CA ILE A 235 16.92 -4.37 2.97
C ILE A 235 17.96 -5.21 3.70
N ALA A 236 18.33 -6.38 3.17
CA ALA A 236 19.35 -7.24 3.77
C ALA A 236 20.69 -6.51 3.85
N LYS A 237 21.10 -5.81 2.78
CA LYS A 237 22.30 -4.98 2.75
C LYS A 237 22.28 -3.90 3.83
N ILE A 238 21.20 -3.13 3.92
CA ILE A 238 21.03 -2.09 4.95
C ILE A 238 21.11 -2.69 6.36
N LEU A 239 20.52 -3.86 6.58
CA LEU A 239 20.57 -4.53 7.89
C LEU A 239 21.99 -4.99 8.24
N VAL A 240 22.73 -5.56 7.28
CA VAL A 240 24.14 -5.93 7.47
C VAL A 240 25.00 -4.70 7.76
N GLU A 241 24.83 -3.62 7.01
CA GLU A 241 25.52 -2.33 7.24
C GLU A 241 25.17 -1.73 8.62
N ALA A 242 23.95 -1.97 9.11
CA ALA A 242 23.53 -1.59 10.45
C ALA A 242 24.03 -2.54 11.56
N GLY A 243 24.80 -3.58 11.21
CA GLY A 243 25.39 -4.51 12.16
C GLY A 243 24.50 -5.69 12.56
N ALA A 244 23.53 -6.09 11.71
CA ALA A 244 22.77 -7.32 11.93
C ALA A 244 23.70 -8.54 11.95
N ASP A 245 23.50 -9.44 12.90
CA ASP A 245 24.32 -10.63 13.07
C ASP A 245 24.02 -11.68 12.00
N VAL A 246 24.99 -11.89 11.11
CA VAL A 246 24.93 -12.88 10.03
C VAL A 246 25.10 -14.32 10.51
N HIS A 247 25.53 -14.54 11.75
CA HIS A 247 25.77 -15.86 12.33
C HIS A 247 24.61 -16.37 13.19
N THR A 248 23.49 -15.63 13.25
CA THR A 248 22.32 -16.06 14.02
C THR A 248 21.83 -17.45 13.58
N THR A 249 21.52 -18.31 14.56
CA THR A 249 21.00 -19.68 14.35
C THR A 249 19.75 -19.90 15.19
N PHE A 250 18.82 -20.73 14.73
CA PHE A 250 17.62 -21.06 15.51
C PHE A 250 17.63 -22.54 15.92
N GLY A 251 17.58 -22.80 17.23
CA GLY A 251 17.61 -24.15 17.78
C GLY A 251 19.04 -24.69 17.93
N GLU A 252 19.29 -25.88 17.41
CA GLU A 252 20.63 -26.51 17.41
C GLU A 252 21.64 -25.68 16.61
N PRO A 253 22.96 -25.77 16.90
CA PRO A 253 24.02 -25.12 16.13
C PRO A 253 24.01 -25.54 14.66
N CYS A 254 23.29 -24.79 13.83
CA CYS A 254 23.18 -24.98 12.39
C CYS A 254 23.84 -23.85 11.60
N GLY A 255 23.85 -23.95 10.26
CA GLY A 255 24.30 -22.85 9.41
C GLY A 255 23.48 -21.57 9.64
N SER A 256 24.03 -20.43 9.23
CA SER A 256 23.39 -19.12 9.38
C SER A 256 21.91 -19.14 8.95
N LEU A 257 21.03 -18.65 9.83
CA LEU A 257 19.60 -18.58 9.58
C LEU A 257 19.28 -17.70 8.37
N ALA A 258 20.01 -16.59 8.21
CA ALA A 258 19.86 -15.72 7.06
C ALA A 258 20.36 -16.37 5.77
N LEU A 259 21.48 -17.10 5.83
CA LEU A 259 22.04 -17.79 4.67
C LEU A 259 21.11 -18.90 4.17
N ARG A 260 20.60 -19.74 5.08
CA ARG A 260 19.56 -20.73 4.78
C ARG A 260 18.32 -20.08 4.16
N ALA A 261 17.79 -19.03 4.81
CA ALA A 261 16.62 -18.32 4.31
C ALA A 261 16.83 -17.72 2.90
N ALA A 262 18.05 -17.28 2.56
CA ALA A 262 18.38 -16.75 1.25
C ALA A 262 18.36 -17.80 0.12
N VAL A 263 18.59 -19.09 0.42
CA VAL A 263 18.58 -20.16 -0.58
C VAL A 263 17.19 -20.41 -1.16
N GLY A 264 16.15 -20.31 -0.31
CA GLY A 264 14.74 -20.16 -0.69
C GLY A 264 14.14 -21.11 -1.76
N TYR A 265 12.89 -20.79 -2.15
CA TYR A 265 12.09 -21.55 -3.13
C TYR A 265 12.31 -21.15 -4.60
N TYR A 266 13.12 -20.14 -4.90
CA TYR A 266 13.33 -19.63 -6.26
C TYR A 266 14.83 -19.53 -6.55
N ASP A 267 15.26 -19.98 -7.74
CA ASP A 267 16.65 -19.96 -8.19
C ASP A 267 16.89 -18.66 -8.99
N GLU A 268 17.61 -17.70 -8.43
CA GLU A 268 18.10 -16.50 -9.16
C GLU A 268 19.61 -16.32 -8.87
N ASP A 269 20.18 -15.20 -9.32
CA ASP A 269 21.62 -14.91 -9.44
C ASP A 269 22.47 -15.04 -8.15
N GLY A 270 21.85 -15.32 -7.01
CA GLY A 270 22.54 -15.64 -5.76
C GLY A 270 23.23 -14.46 -5.11
N ASP A 271 22.98 -13.23 -5.56
CA ASP A 271 23.59 -12.00 -5.03
C ASP A 271 23.41 -11.84 -3.52
N LEU A 272 22.25 -12.21 -3.00
CA LEU A 272 21.98 -12.21 -1.56
C LEU A 272 22.83 -13.25 -0.81
N VAL A 273 23.05 -14.43 -1.41
CA VAL A 273 23.93 -15.45 -0.84
C VAL A 273 25.37 -14.95 -0.82
N ARG A 274 25.84 -14.33 -1.91
CA ARG A 274 27.17 -13.69 -1.96
C ARG A 274 27.33 -12.62 -0.90
N LEU A 275 26.36 -11.70 -0.79
CA LEU A 275 26.36 -10.64 0.22
C LEU A 275 26.54 -11.23 1.63
N LEU A 276 25.80 -12.29 1.96
CA LEU A 276 25.89 -12.93 3.28
C LEU A 276 27.25 -13.61 3.49
N LEU A 277 27.76 -14.36 2.51
CA LEU A 277 29.07 -15.03 2.59
C LEU A 277 30.24 -14.03 2.68
N GLU A 278 30.21 -12.96 1.90
CA GLU A 278 31.20 -11.87 1.93
C GLU A 278 31.23 -11.17 3.29
N ASN A 279 30.11 -11.13 4.00
CA ASN A 279 30.00 -10.60 5.35
C ASN A 279 30.20 -11.67 6.44
N GLY A 280 30.64 -12.88 6.07
CA GLY A 280 31.08 -13.92 7.00
C GLY A 280 30.03 -14.94 7.39
N ALA A 281 28.84 -14.96 6.77
CA ALA A 281 27.83 -15.98 7.08
C ALA A 281 28.41 -17.40 6.89
N LEU A 282 28.25 -18.24 7.91
CA LEU A 282 28.77 -19.61 7.90
C LEU A 282 27.71 -20.57 7.38
N ASP A 283 28.11 -21.44 6.46
CA ASP A 283 27.26 -22.50 5.91
C ASP A 283 27.30 -23.79 6.77
N ASN A 284 28.40 -24.04 7.48
CA ASN A 284 28.60 -25.32 8.17
C ASN A 284 27.94 -25.39 9.56
N SER A 285 27.33 -26.54 9.83
CA SER A 285 27.10 -27.04 11.19
C SER A 285 28.34 -27.83 11.66
N PRO A 286 28.59 -27.95 12.97
CA PRO A 286 29.40 -29.04 13.48
C PRO A 286 28.85 -30.36 12.93
N GLN A 287 29.74 -31.26 12.48
CA GLN A 287 29.45 -32.52 11.77
C GLN A 287 28.38 -33.43 12.40
N GLU A 288 28.00 -33.16 13.65
CA GLU A 288 27.01 -33.87 14.45
C GLU A 288 25.54 -33.52 14.09
N TYR A 289 25.30 -32.42 13.35
CA TYR A 289 23.95 -31.98 12.98
C TYR A 289 23.73 -32.05 11.45
N ARG A 290 23.35 -33.23 10.93
CA ARG A 290 22.91 -33.42 9.54
C ARG A 290 21.55 -32.75 9.30
N GLY A 291 21.37 -32.05 8.17
CA GLY A 291 20.07 -31.56 7.70
C GLY A 291 19.77 -30.07 7.90
N THR A 292 20.79 -29.22 8.15
CA THR A 292 20.60 -27.80 8.49
C THR A 292 21.65 -26.84 7.92
N SER A 293 22.27 -27.14 6.77
CA SER A 293 23.12 -26.17 6.04
C SER A 293 22.40 -25.52 4.86
N ALA A 294 22.91 -24.39 4.38
CA ALA A 294 22.43 -23.75 3.15
C ALA A 294 22.79 -24.60 1.92
N LEU A 295 23.91 -25.33 1.96
CA LEU A 295 24.29 -26.29 0.92
C LEU A 295 23.28 -27.44 0.79
N GLU A 296 22.86 -28.04 1.91
CA GLU A 296 21.85 -29.12 1.89
C GLU A 296 20.49 -28.61 1.41
N GLU A 297 20.11 -27.39 1.76
CA GLU A 297 18.89 -26.74 1.29
C GLU A 297 18.96 -26.47 -0.23
N ALA A 298 20.11 -26.02 -0.72
CA ALA A 298 20.36 -25.81 -2.15
C ALA A 298 20.32 -27.14 -2.93
N LEU A 299 20.84 -28.24 -2.36
CA LEU A 299 20.74 -29.58 -2.94
C LEU A 299 19.28 -30.06 -2.98
N THR A 300 18.56 -29.91 -1.86
CA THR A 300 17.17 -30.37 -1.72
C THR A 300 16.24 -29.66 -2.71
N TYR A 301 16.46 -28.37 -2.95
CA TYR A 301 15.66 -27.57 -3.88
C TYR A 301 16.23 -27.48 -5.30
N GLY A 302 17.37 -28.13 -5.59
CA GLY A 302 17.98 -28.16 -6.92
C GLY A 302 18.50 -26.80 -7.40
N ARG A 303 19.03 -25.96 -6.50
CA ARG A 303 19.52 -24.60 -6.78
C ARG A 303 20.92 -24.62 -7.39
N ALA A 304 21.03 -24.94 -8.68
CA ALA A 304 22.32 -25.10 -9.35
C ALA A 304 23.20 -23.84 -9.27
N SER A 305 22.60 -22.64 -9.32
CA SER A 305 23.33 -21.37 -9.22
C SER A 305 23.89 -21.17 -7.81
N THR A 306 23.07 -21.36 -6.79
CA THR A 306 23.48 -21.27 -5.38
C THR A 306 24.51 -22.32 -4.99
N LEU A 307 24.38 -23.55 -5.51
CA LEU A 307 25.37 -24.62 -5.28
C LEU A 307 26.76 -24.23 -5.78
N LYS A 308 26.87 -23.54 -6.92
CA LYS A 308 28.16 -23.03 -7.41
C LYS A 308 28.75 -21.91 -6.56
N ILE A 309 27.93 -21.24 -5.75
CA ILE A 309 28.38 -20.17 -4.86
C ILE A 309 28.85 -20.75 -3.52
N LEU A 310 28.22 -21.83 -3.07
CA LEU A 310 28.51 -22.49 -1.79
C LEU A 310 29.66 -23.52 -1.86
N LEU A 311 30.01 -23.99 -3.06
CA LEU A 311 31.13 -24.91 -3.33
C LEU A 311 32.38 -24.17 -3.79
#